data_AF-A0A4W5LFH1-F1
#
_entry.id   AF-A0A4W5LFH1-F1
#
_cell.length_a   1.000
_cell.length_b   1.000
_cell.length_c   1.000
_cell.angle_alpha   90.00
_cell.angle_beta   90.00
_cell.angle_gamma   90.00
#
_symmetry.space_group_name_H-M   'P 1'
#
loop_
_entity.id
_entity.type
_entity.pdbx_description
1 polymer ?
#
loop_
_entity_poly.entity_id
_entity_poly.type
_entity_poly.pdbx_seq_one_letter_code
_entity_poly.pdbx_strand_id
1 'polypeptide(L)'
;MAQEMDPEGTRTLAILTKPDLIDQGAEKNVLEIVHNRVIFLNMGYVIVKCRGQKQIDENMSITRAIDEELEFFRNHEHFRSLLREEKATTKCLATKLSNALVKQIKVSPTTYPMFICSPYTQCMLENIWSGTYY
;
A
#
# COMPACT_ATOMS: atom_id res chain seq x y z
N MET A 1 -18.10 -6.21 4.40
CA MET A 1 -17.57 -4.85 4.68
C MET A 1 -16.86 -4.21 3.48
N ALA A 2 -15.64 -4.63 3.07
CA ALA A 2 -14.94 -3.91 1.99
C ALA A 2 -15.69 -3.97 0.64
N GLN A 3 -16.16 -5.17 0.25
CA GLN A 3 -16.95 -5.35 -0.97
C GLN A 3 -18.32 -4.64 -0.93
N GLU A 4 -18.90 -4.40 0.24
CA GLU A 4 -20.15 -3.66 0.38
C GLU A 4 -19.96 -2.17 0.07
N MET A 5 -18.78 -1.63 0.38
CA MET A 5 -18.46 -0.21 0.22
C MET A 5 -17.67 0.09 -1.07
N ASP A 6 -16.99 -0.90 -1.64
CA ASP A 6 -16.22 -0.82 -2.88
C ASP A 6 -16.44 -2.10 -3.71
N PRO A 7 -17.63 -2.27 -4.32
CA PRO A 7 -17.96 -3.49 -5.07
C PRO A 7 -17.08 -3.68 -6.31
N GLU A 8 -16.53 -2.60 -6.85
CA GLU A 8 -15.60 -2.64 -8.00
C GLU A 8 -14.14 -2.85 -7.60
N GLY A 9 -13.81 -2.85 -6.29
CA GLY A 9 -12.44 -3.06 -5.81
C GLY A 9 -11.43 -2.00 -6.30
N THR A 10 -11.90 -0.80 -6.61
CA THR A 10 -11.11 0.26 -7.26
C THR A 10 -10.16 0.95 -6.29
N ARG A 11 -10.51 0.98 -5.01
CA ARG A 11 -9.81 1.68 -3.92
C ARG A 11 -9.39 0.73 -2.80
N THR A 12 -9.45 -0.57 -3.05
CA THR A 12 -9.14 -1.62 -2.08
C THR A 12 -7.83 -2.31 -2.43
N LEU A 13 -6.87 -2.27 -1.50
CA LEU A 13 -5.63 -3.06 -1.52
C LEU A 13 -5.77 -4.20 -0.52
N ALA A 14 -5.59 -5.43 -0.98
CA ALA A 14 -5.62 -6.59 -0.09
C ALA A 14 -4.21 -6.96 0.39
N ILE A 15 -4.09 -7.25 1.68
CA ILE A 15 -2.84 -7.66 2.31
C ILE A 15 -3.03 -9.04 2.90
N LEU A 16 -2.24 -10.00 2.44
CA LEU A 16 -2.19 -11.35 2.97
C LEU A 16 -1.06 -11.43 3.99
N THR A 17 -1.37 -11.92 5.19
CA THR A 17 -0.44 -12.02 6.31
C THR A 17 -0.28 -13.46 6.75
N LYS A 18 0.83 -13.74 7.46
CA LYS A 18 1.18 -15.07 7.98
C LYS A 18 1.28 -16.16 6.91
N PRO A 19 2.09 -15.96 5.85
CA PRO A 19 2.29 -16.98 4.83
C PRO A 19 2.95 -18.27 5.36
N ASP A 20 3.54 -18.20 6.55
CA ASP A 20 4.16 -19.32 7.28
C ASP A 20 3.15 -20.34 7.83
N LEU A 21 1.88 -19.95 7.99
CA LEU A 21 0.83 -20.85 8.49
C LEU A 21 0.00 -21.50 7.37
N ILE A 22 0.39 -21.29 6.10
CA ILE A 22 -0.30 -21.88 4.96
C ILE A 22 0.09 -23.35 4.85
N ASP A 23 -0.90 -24.24 4.86
CA ASP A 23 -0.67 -25.67 4.68
C ASP A 23 -0.04 -25.99 3.32
N GLN A 24 0.84 -26.98 3.30
CA GLN A 24 1.46 -27.48 2.07
C GLN A 24 0.37 -27.97 1.10
N GLY A 25 0.29 -27.33 -0.07
CA GLY A 25 -0.74 -27.58 -1.07
C GLY A 25 -1.82 -26.49 -1.18
N ALA A 26 -2.06 -25.70 -0.13
CA ALA A 26 -2.91 -24.52 -0.20
C ALA A 26 -2.18 -23.29 -0.79
N GLU A 27 -0.85 -23.33 -0.86
CA GLU A 27 -0.01 -22.24 -1.38
C GLU A 27 -0.38 -21.86 -2.82
N LYS A 28 -0.81 -22.84 -3.64
CA LYS A 28 -1.28 -22.60 -5.01
C LYS A 28 -2.54 -21.74 -5.04
N ASN A 29 -3.49 -22.02 -4.15
CA ASN A 29 -4.71 -21.23 -4.05
C ASN A 29 -4.39 -19.79 -3.61
N VAL A 30 -3.43 -19.64 -2.69
CA VAL A 30 -2.97 -18.31 -2.25
C VAL A 30 -2.30 -17.55 -3.40
N LEU A 31 -1.49 -18.22 -4.22
CA LEU A 31 -0.93 -17.61 -5.43
C LEU A 31 -2.04 -17.13 -6.38
N GLU A 32 -3.06 -17.95 -6.63
CA GLU A 32 -4.17 -17.55 -7.51
C GLU A 32 -4.90 -16.31 -7.00
N ILE A 33 -5.09 -16.19 -5.68
CA ILE A 33 -5.64 -14.98 -5.06
C ILE A 33 -4.71 -13.78 -5.32
N VAL A 34 -3.40 -13.92 -5.05
CA VAL A 34 -2.42 -12.83 -5.24
C VAL A 34 -2.31 -12.38 -6.70
N HIS A 35 -2.54 -13.29 -7.66
CA HIS A 35 -2.58 -12.97 -9.08
C HIS A 35 -3.93 -12.43 -9.58
N ASN A 36 -4.83 -11.99 -8.68
CA ASN A 36 -6.15 -11.47 -9.03
C ASN A 36 -7.03 -12.49 -9.80
N ARG A 37 -6.84 -13.81 -9.61
CA ARG A 37 -7.64 -14.82 -10.33
C ARG A 37 -8.96 -15.18 -9.66
N VAL A 38 -9.06 -14.95 -8.34
CA VAL A 38 -10.26 -15.28 -7.55
C VAL A 38 -11.15 -14.06 -7.36
N ILE A 39 -10.58 -12.99 -6.80
CA ILE A 39 -11.24 -11.69 -6.65
C ILE A 39 -10.31 -10.67 -7.29
N PHE A 40 -10.85 -9.90 -8.24
CA PHE A 40 -10.08 -8.88 -8.92
C PHE A 40 -10.07 -7.58 -8.09
N LEU A 41 -8.88 -7.08 -7.76
CA LEU A 41 -8.70 -5.77 -7.13
C LEU A 41 -7.78 -4.90 -7.98
N ASN A 42 -8.19 -3.64 -8.21
CA ASN A 42 -7.44 -2.72 -9.06
C ASN A 42 -6.09 -2.33 -8.43
N MET A 43 -6.03 -2.23 -7.09
CA MET A 43 -4.77 -2.02 -6.37
C MET A 43 -3.98 -3.32 -6.14
N GLY A 44 -4.62 -4.47 -6.38
CA GLY A 44 -4.04 -5.81 -6.29
C GLY A 44 -3.86 -6.31 -4.86
N TYR A 45 -2.94 -7.28 -4.74
CA TYR A 45 -2.64 -7.99 -3.52
C TYR A 45 -1.16 -7.86 -3.18
N VAL A 46 -0.86 -7.82 -1.87
CA VAL A 46 0.50 -7.90 -1.35
C VAL A 46 0.56 -8.93 -0.25
N ILE A 47 1.56 -9.80 -0.27
CA ILE A 47 1.82 -10.77 0.79
C ILE A 47 2.99 -10.30 1.67
N VAL A 48 2.80 -10.35 2.98
CA VAL A 48 3.82 -9.95 3.95
C VAL A 48 3.96 -10.98 5.05
N LYS A 49 5.21 -11.19 5.49
CA LYS A 49 5.50 -12.00 6.68
C LYS A 49 5.84 -11.05 7.81
N CYS A 50 5.05 -11.14 8.88
CA CYS A 50 5.27 -10.33 10.08
C CYS A 50 5.99 -11.16 11.15
N ARG A 51 6.41 -10.48 12.23
CA ARG A 51 6.97 -11.15 13.41
C ARG A 51 5.92 -12.07 14.05
N GLY A 52 6.31 -13.32 14.31
CA GLY A 52 5.51 -14.25 15.09
C GLY A 52 5.52 -13.91 16.58
N GLN A 53 4.63 -14.54 17.36
CA GLN A 53 4.54 -14.31 18.81
C GLN A 53 5.88 -14.54 19.51
N LYS A 54 6.55 -15.67 19.21
CA LYS A 54 7.87 -16.00 19.75
C LYS A 54 8.92 -14.93 19.47
N GLN A 55 8.94 -14.36 18.27
CA GLN A 55 9.92 -13.34 17.88
C GLN A 55 9.66 -12.00 18.57
N ILE A 56 8.41 -11.73 18.93
CA ILE A 56 8.05 -10.57 19.75
C ILE A 56 8.58 -10.77 21.17
N ASP A 57 8.37 -11.96 21.75
CA ASP A 57 8.84 -12.29 23.10
C ASP A 57 10.38 -12.25 23.20
N GLU A 58 11.08 -12.61 22.12
CA GLU A 58 12.55 -12.54 21.99
C GLU A 58 13.08 -11.13 21.64
N ASN A 59 12.22 -10.10 21.57
CA ASN A 59 12.58 -8.72 21.21
C ASN A 59 13.34 -8.61 19.86
N MET A 60 12.91 -9.36 18.85
CA MET A 60 13.51 -9.30 17.52
C MET A 60 13.45 -7.89 16.91
N SER A 61 14.60 -7.43 16.42
CA SER A 61 14.72 -6.13 15.76
C SER A 61 13.95 -6.10 14.44
N ILE A 62 13.48 -4.91 14.06
CA ILE A 62 12.71 -4.71 12.82
C ILE A 62 13.55 -5.06 11.60
N THR A 63 14.82 -4.66 11.57
CA THR A 63 15.74 -4.98 10.47
C THR A 63 15.88 -6.48 10.27
N ARG A 64 16.05 -7.24 11.37
CA ARG A 64 16.13 -8.70 11.31
C ARG A 64 14.83 -9.32 10.80
N ALA A 65 13.68 -8.80 11.20
CA ALA A 65 12.39 -9.29 10.71
C ALA A 65 12.23 -9.06 9.19
N ILE A 66 12.73 -7.94 8.67
CA ILE A 66 12.72 -7.66 7.22
C ILE A 66 13.65 -8.62 6.47
N ASP A 67 14.83 -8.91 7.03
CA ASP A 67 15.77 -9.85 6.42
C ASP A 67 15.20 -11.29 6.40
N GLU A 68 14.58 -11.73 7.50
CA GLU A 68 13.91 -13.03 7.57
C GLU A 68 12.67 -13.11 6.66
N GLU A 69 11.96 -12.01 6.46
CA GLU A 69 10.87 -11.92 5.48
C GLU A 69 11.41 -12.16 4.06
N LEU A 70 12.49 -11.47 3.69
CA LEU A 70 13.13 -11.61 2.38
C LEU A 70 13.65 -13.03 2.16
N GLU A 71 14.28 -13.61 3.18
CA GLU A 71 14.80 -14.98 3.12
C GLU A 71 13.67 -16.00 2.97
N PHE A 72 12.59 -15.85 3.75
CA PHE A 72 11.41 -16.72 3.64
C PHE A 72 10.88 -16.74 2.21
N PHE A 73 10.59 -15.57 1.63
CA PHE A 73 10.04 -15.52 0.29
C PHE A 73 11.03 -15.97 -0.79
N ARG A 74 12.35 -15.82 -0.57
CA ARG A 74 13.38 -16.27 -1.52
C ARG A 74 13.53 -17.78 -1.55
N ASN A 75 13.46 -18.42 -0.39
CA ASN A 75 13.64 -19.86 -0.23
C ASN A 75 12.37 -20.66 -0.53
N HIS A 76 11.20 -20.02 -0.47
CA HIS A 76 9.92 -20.67 -0.70
C HIS A 76 9.64 -20.85 -2.21
N GLU A 77 9.46 -22.09 -2.66
CA GLU A 77 9.32 -22.44 -4.09
C GLU A 77 8.21 -21.66 -4.80
N HIS A 78 7.02 -21.63 -4.20
CA HIS A 78 5.84 -20.96 -4.75
C HIS A 78 5.91 -19.42 -4.65
N PHE A 79 6.25 -18.88 -3.48
CA PHE A 79 6.21 -17.43 -3.24
C PHE A 79 7.41 -16.66 -3.78
N ARG A 80 8.49 -17.34 -4.21
CA ARG A 80 9.65 -16.70 -4.84
C ARG A 80 9.28 -15.90 -6.10
N SER A 81 8.26 -16.35 -6.84
CA SER A 81 7.73 -15.62 -8.00
C SER A 81 7.19 -14.23 -7.61
N LEU A 82 6.49 -14.14 -6.47
CA LEU A 82 5.88 -12.90 -5.96
C LEU A 82 6.89 -11.82 -5.61
N LEU A 83 8.12 -12.21 -5.23
CA LEU A 83 9.22 -11.25 -5.03
C LEU A 83 9.60 -10.54 -6.32
N ARG A 84 9.60 -11.25 -7.46
CA ARG A 84 9.94 -10.67 -8.76
C ARG A 84 8.83 -9.78 -9.30
N GLU A 85 7.58 -10.07 -8.94
CA GLU A 85 6.40 -9.32 -9.37
C GLU A 85 6.10 -8.10 -8.48
N GLU A 86 6.93 -7.80 -7.48
CA GLU A 86 6.68 -6.73 -6.50
C GLU A 86 5.29 -6.89 -5.84
N LYS A 87 4.94 -8.12 -5.47
CA LYS A 87 3.71 -8.45 -4.74
C LYS A 87 3.99 -9.04 -3.36
N ALA A 88 5.25 -9.08 -2.95
CA ALA A 88 5.68 -9.56 -1.65
C ALA A 88 6.53 -8.49 -0.95
N THR A 89 6.68 -8.63 0.38
CA THR A 89 7.49 -7.82 1.30
C THR A 89 6.81 -6.58 1.87
N THR A 90 7.20 -6.26 3.11
CA THR A 90 6.82 -5.06 3.85
C THR A 90 7.32 -3.80 3.15
N LYS A 91 8.50 -3.83 2.53
CA LYS A 91 9.05 -2.69 1.79
C LYS A 91 8.20 -2.33 0.59
N CYS A 92 7.81 -3.34 -0.20
CA CYS A 92 6.92 -3.14 -1.34
C CYS A 92 5.56 -2.61 -0.90
N LEU A 93 5.00 -3.18 0.18
CA LEU A 93 3.75 -2.72 0.77
C LEU A 93 3.81 -1.23 1.15
N ALA A 94 4.88 -0.80 1.84
CA ALA A 94 5.07 0.59 2.24
C ALA A 94 5.08 1.54 1.03
N THR A 95 5.80 1.19 -0.03
CA THR A 95 5.84 2.01 -1.26
C THR A 95 4.48 2.08 -1.93
N LYS A 96 3.76 0.96 -2.06
CA LYS A 96 2.41 0.92 -2.66
C LYS A 96 1.42 1.76 -1.86
N LEU A 97 1.43 1.65 -0.54
CA LEU A 97 0.58 2.44 0.35
C LEU A 97 0.88 3.94 0.26
N SER A 98 2.16 4.32 0.29
CA SER A 98 2.56 5.73 0.13
C SER A 98 2.10 6.31 -1.21
N ASN A 99 2.29 5.58 -2.31
CA ASN A 99 1.85 6.02 -3.63
C ASN A 99 0.33 6.12 -3.72
N ALA A 100 -0.39 5.15 -3.14
CA ALA A 100 -1.84 5.16 -3.08
C ALA A 100 -2.35 6.38 -2.29
N LEU A 101 -1.76 6.64 -1.13
CA LEU A 101 -2.12 7.78 -0.29
C LEU A 101 -1.87 9.11 -1.03
N VAL A 102 -0.71 9.29 -1.63
CA VAL A 102 -0.38 10.50 -2.41
C VAL A 102 -1.34 10.66 -3.59
N LYS A 103 -1.72 9.58 -4.27
CA LYS A 103 -2.71 9.62 -5.35
C LYS A 103 -4.06 10.11 -4.85
N GLN A 104 -4.54 9.59 -3.71
CA GLN A 104 -5.80 10.05 -3.12
C GLN A 104 -5.74 11.52 -2.68
N ILE A 105 -4.62 11.94 -2.08
CA ILE A 105 -4.38 13.34 -1.66
C ILE A 105 -4.26 14.30 -2.86
N LYS A 106 -3.89 13.83 -4.06
CA LYS A 106 -3.86 14.67 -5.26
C LYS A 106 -5.22 14.80 -5.95
N VAL A 107 -6.13 13.86 -5.70
CA VAL A 107 -7.49 13.84 -6.26
C VAL A 107 -8.49 14.61 -5.38
N SER A 108 -8.28 14.62 -4.07
CA SER A 108 -9.12 15.40 -3.14
C SER A 108 -9.05 16.94 -3.30
N PRO A 109 -7.93 17.61 -3.64
CA PRO A 109 -7.83 19.06 -3.71
C PRO A 109 -8.55 19.63 -4.93
N THR A 110 -8.70 18.85 -6.00
CA THR A 110 -9.48 19.23 -7.19
C THR A 110 -10.98 19.06 -6.99
N THR A 111 -11.42 18.35 -5.94
CA THR A 111 -12.85 18.18 -5.62
C THR A 111 -13.36 19.27 -4.65
N TYR A 112 -12.48 19.92 -3.89
CA TYR A 112 -12.81 21.02 -3.00
C TYR A 112 -11.89 22.25 -3.22
N PRO A 113 -11.99 22.95 -4.37
CA PRO A 113 -11.22 24.18 -4.59
C PRO A 113 -11.58 25.31 -3.61
N MET A 114 -12.63 25.17 -2.79
CA MET A 114 -13.21 26.26 -2.01
C MET A 114 -12.68 26.40 -0.56
N PHE A 115 -11.96 25.42 0.00
CA PHE A 115 -11.58 25.44 1.43
C PHE A 115 -10.09 25.69 1.73
N ILE A 116 -9.22 25.79 0.71
CA ILE A 116 -7.79 26.10 0.90
C ILE A 116 -7.45 27.49 0.35
N CYS A 117 -8.41 28.41 0.39
CA CYS A 117 -8.17 29.85 0.19
C CYS A 117 -8.33 30.55 1.55
N SER A 118 -7.39 30.24 2.46
CA SER A 118 -7.09 31.05 3.65
C SER A 118 -6.32 32.30 3.19
N PRO A 119 -6.41 33.48 3.85
CA PRO A 119 -6.27 34.82 3.25
C PRO A 119 -4.92 35.20 2.63
N TYR A 120 -3.95 34.28 2.52
CA TYR A 120 -2.65 34.52 1.90
C TYR A 120 -2.69 34.77 0.39
N THR A 121 -3.73 34.34 -0.32
CA THR A 121 -3.93 34.65 -1.75
C THR A 121 -4.56 36.02 -2.00
N GLN A 122 -5.14 36.67 -0.99
CA GLN A 122 -5.68 38.02 -1.12
C GLN A 122 -4.56 39.08 -1.11
N CYS A 123 -3.48 38.85 -0.36
CA CYS A 123 -2.31 39.76 -0.35
C CYS A 123 -1.50 39.79 -1.66
N MET A 124 -1.58 38.77 -2.52
CA MET A 124 -0.87 38.80 -3.82
C MET A 124 -1.64 39.55 -4.91
N LEU A 125 -2.96 39.70 -4.81
CA LEU A 125 -3.74 40.42 -5.82
C LEU A 125 -3.86 41.93 -5.52
N GLU A 126 -3.76 42.37 -4.27
CA GLU A 126 -3.78 43.81 -3.94
C GLU A 126 -2.44 44.53 -4.21
N ASN A 127 -1.32 43.80 -4.25
CA ASN A 127 0.01 44.37 -4.56
C ASN A 127 0.33 44.41 -6.07
N ILE A 128 -0.52 43.83 -6.94
CA ILE A 128 -0.38 43.95 -8.40
C ILE A 128 -1.23 45.13 -8.93
N TRP A 129 -2.24 45.59 -8.18
CA TRP A 129 -3.13 46.69 -8.58
C TRP A 129 -2.84 48.03 -7.88
N SER A 130 -1.73 48.17 -7.15
CA SER A 130 -1.33 49.39 -6.45
C SER A 130 0.08 49.89 -6.84
N GLY A 131 0.46 49.73 -8.11
CA GLY A 131 1.73 50.21 -8.68
C GLY A 131 1.54 51.04 -9.94
N THR A 132 1.13 52.29 -9.76
CA THR A 132 1.31 53.48 -10.63
C THR A 132 2.13 53.32 -11.91
N TYR A 133 1.46 53.45 -13.06
CA TYR A 133 1.97 54.16 -14.24
C TYR A 133 0.94 55.22 -14.63
N TYR A 134 1.13 56.43 -14.10
CA TYR A 134 1.09 57.76 -14.72
C TYR A 134 1.02 58.83 -13.62
#